data_AF-A0A932HAI2-F1
#
_entry.id   AF-A0A932HAI2-F1
#
_cell.length_a   1.000
_cell.length_b   1.000
_cell.length_c   1.000
_cell.angle_alpha   90.00
_cell.angle_beta   90.00
_cell.angle_gamma   90.00
#
_symmetry.space_group_name_H-M   'P 1'
#
loop_
_entity.id
_entity.type
_entity.pdbx_description
1 polymer ?
#
loop_
_entity_poly.entity_id
_entity_poly.type
_entity_poly.pdbx_seq_one_letter_code
_entity_poly.pdbx_strand_id
1 'polypeptide(L)'
;MGKSTSEKREQVHRRRRRMRATAFAVIGVLVLGAAGYRLAEAFWKPELPRIAGNVIDISADMAGFTRKEVRVKAGEPVTVRLTSLDNSHHTDGGGKHQWAVDELGVNIIAPPKGPRSKTFTPQKPGTYTFYCDICCGGRANPTMSSRAPTPSTATSAAAVAPTRRCRGSSSSCDDA
;
A
#
# COMPACT_ATOMS: atom_id res chain seq x y z
N MET A 1 -43.11 -61.14 22.58
CA MET A 1 -42.69 -60.73 21.22
C MET A 1 -41.37 -59.94 21.31
N GLY A 2 -40.21 -60.59 21.22
CA GLY A 2 -38.90 -59.95 21.32
C GLY A 2 -38.25 -59.83 19.93
N LYS A 3 -37.86 -58.61 19.53
CA LYS A 3 -37.16 -58.37 18.25
C LYS A 3 -35.86 -59.18 18.16
N SER A 4 -35.62 -59.80 17.01
CA SER A 4 -34.50 -60.73 16.81
C SER A 4 -33.14 -60.01 16.91
N THR A 5 -32.09 -60.75 17.27
CA THR A 5 -30.73 -60.23 17.43
C THR A 5 -30.17 -59.55 16.19
N SER A 6 -30.67 -59.91 14.99
CA SER A 6 -30.34 -59.28 13.71
C SER A 6 -30.89 -57.85 13.61
N GLU A 7 -32.16 -57.65 13.96
CA GLU A 7 -32.84 -56.34 13.89
C GLU A 7 -32.23 -55.31 14.87
N LYS A 8 -31.75 -55.78 16.03
CA LYS A 8 -31.05 -54.92 17.00
C LYS A 8 -29.68 -54.45 16.48
N ARG A 9 -28.93 -55.31 15.79
CA ARG A 9 -27.62 -54.94 15.20
C ARG A 9 -27.79 -53.91 14.09
N GLU A 10 -28.78 -54.08 13.22
CA GLU A 10 -29.06 -53.14 12.13
C GLU A 10 -29.49 -51.76 12.65
N GLN A 11 -30.30 -51.72 13.72
CA GLN A 11 -30.67 -50.48 14.40
C GLN A 11 -29.47 -49.74 15.02
N VAL A 12 -28.54 -50.46 15.63
CA VAL A 12 -27.29 -49.88 16.19
C VAL A 12 -26.40 -49.31 15.07
N HIS A 13 -26.24 -50.04 13.96
CA HIS A 13 -25.47 -49.55 12.81
C HIS A 13 -26.11 -48.30 12.18
N ARG A 14 -27.45 -48.27 12.02
CA ARG A 14 -28.18 -47.12 11.48
C ARG A 14 -28.09 -45.90 12.40
N ARG A 15 -28.17 -46.09 13.72
CA ARG A 15 -27.97 -45.02 14.72
C ARG A 15 -26.54 -44.49 14.70
N ARG A 16 -25.53 -45.36 14.60
CA ARG A 16 -24.12 -44.96 14.50
C ARG A 16 -23.83 -44.20 13.20
N ARG A 17 -24.41 -44.62 12.07
CA ARG A 17 -24.32 -43.90 10.79
C ARG A 17 -24.95 -42.51 10.85
N ARG A 18 -26.14 -42.39 11.48
CA ARG A 18 -26.81 -41.11 11.71
C ARG A 18 -26.01 -40.18 12.62
N MET A 19 -25.48 -40.69 13.73
CA MET A 19 -24.63 -39.90 14.65
C MET A 19 -23.34 -39.41 13.98
N ARG A 20 -22.71 -40.24 13.14
CA ARG A 20 -21.53 -39.83 12.37
C ARG A 20 -21.90 -38.78 11.32
N ALA A 21 -23.01 -38.96 10.61
CA ALA A 21 -23.48 -37.98 9.63
C ALA A 21 -23.80 -36.63 10.28
N THR A 22 -24.44 -36.61 11.46
CA THR A 22 -24.68 -35.37 12.21
C THR A 22 -23.37 -34.74 12.68
N ALA A 23 -22.41 -35.53 13.17
CA ALA A 23 -21.11 -35.01 13.57
C ALA A 23 -20.36 -34.36 12.39
N PHE A 24 -20.33 -35.01 11.22
CA PHE A 24 -19.72 -34.43 10.03
C PHE A 24 -20.46 -33.18 9.54
N ALA A 25 -21.78 -33.14 9.61
CA ALA A 25 -22.55 -31.94 9.26
C ALA A 25 -22.22 -30.77 10.19
N VAL A 26 -22.16 -31.00 11.50
CA VAL A 26 -21.78 -29.97 12.48
C VAL A 26 -20.36 -29.46 12.24
N ILE A 27 -19.40 -30.38 12.04
CA ILE A 27 -18.01 -30.00 11.73
C ILE A 27 -17.95 -29.20 10.42
N GLY A 28 -18.67 -29.65 9.39
CA GLY A 28 -18.74 -28.95 8.09
C GLY A 28 -19.28 -27.53 8.24
N VAL A 29 -20.37 -27.34 8.98
CA VAL A 29 -20.94 -26.01 9.26
C VAL A 29 -19.96 -25.14 10.05
N LEU A 30 -19.26 -25.69 11.05
CA LEU A 30 -18.25 -24.94 11.80
C LEU A 30 -17.08 -24.49 10.92
N VAL A 31 -16.57 -25.38 10.06
CA VAL A 31 -15.47 -25.07 9.14
C VAL A 31 -15.91 -24.02 8.12
N LEU A 32 -17.08 -24.19 7.50
CA LEU A 32 -17.62 -23.24 6.53
C LEU A 32 -17.95 -21.89 7.19
N GLY A 33 -18.48 -21.89 8.41
CA GLY A 33 -18.74 -20.69 9.19
C GLY A 33 -17.44 -19.94 9.51
N ALA A 34 -16.40 -20.65 9.95
CA ALA A 34 -15.08 -20.05 10.20
C ALA A 34 -14.45 -19.49 8.92
N ALA A 35 -14.51 -20.24 7.80
CA ALA A 35 -14.03 -19.76 6.51
C ALA A 35 -14.79 -18.52 6.02
N GLY A 36 -16.12 -18.53 6.12
CA GLY A 36 -16.98 -17.40 5.76
C GLY A 36 -16.70 -16.18 6.62
N TYR A 37 -16.50 -16.35 7.93
CA TYR A 37 -16.13 -15.26 8.84
C TYR A 37 -14.79 -14.61 8.46
N ARG A 38 -13.77 -15.42 8.15
CA ARG A 38 -12.47 -14.88 7.70
C ARG A 38 -12.57 -14.16 6.37
N LEU A 39 -13.43 -14.62 5.47
CA LEU A 39 -13.64 -13.97 4.18
C LEU A 39 -14.39 -12.64 4.34
N ALA A 40 -15.40 -12.60 5.22
CA ALA A 40 -16.13 -11.38 5.56
C ALA A 40 -15.17 -10.27 6.01
N GLU A 41 -14.25 -10.54 6.95
CA GLU A 41 -13.28 -9.55 7.42
C GLU A 41 -12.45 -8.91 6.28
N ALA A 42 -12.18 -9.64 5.19
CA ALA A 42 -11.44 -9.10 4.05
C ALA A 42 -12.26 -8.07 3.24
N PHE A 43 -13.59 -8.21 3.19
CA PHE A 43 -14.49 -7.30 2.48
C PHE A 43 -14.92 -6.09 3.32
N TRP A 44 -14.87 -6.17 4.66
CA TRP A 44 -15.28 -5.09 5.57
C TRP A 44 -14.14 -4.13 5.98
N LYS A 45 -13.06 -4.04 5.19
CA LYS A 45 -11.93 -3.14 5.52
C LYS A 45 -12.42 -1.68 5.59
N PRO A 46 -12.20 -0.96 6.69
CA PRO A 46 -12.58 0.45 6.79
C PRO A 46 -11.82 1.26 5.74
N GLU A 47 -12.55 2.12 5.03
CA GLU A 47 -11.97 3.08 4.09
C GLU A 47 -10.94 3.93 4.86
N LEU A 48 -9.71 3.98 4.34
CA LEU A 48 -8.67 4.81 4.95
C LEU A 48 -9.16 6.26 4.97
N PRO A 49 -8.91 7.04 6.04
CA PRO A 49 -9.33 8.43 6.10
C PRO A 49 -8.93 9.16 4.81
N ARG A 50 -9.90 9.79 4.13
CA ARG A 50 -9.63 10.61 2.95
C ARG A 50 -8.82 11.82 3.37
N ILE A 51 -7.56 11.86 2.96
CA ILE A 51 -6.69 13.03 3.14
C ILE A 51 -6.87 13.90 1.89
N ALA A 52 -7.21 15.19 2.07
CA ALA A 52 -7.33 16.12 0.97
C ALA A 52 -5.94 16.50 0.42
N GLY A 53 -5.84 16.70 -0.90
CA GLY A 53 -4.62 17.15 -1.57
C GLY A 53 -3.87 16.04 -2.32
N ASN A 54 -2.59 16.29 -2.62
CA ASN A 54 -1.73 15.35 -3.34
C ASN A 54 -1.25 14.24 -2.38
N VAL A 55 -1.94 13.11 -2.37
CA VAL A 55 -1.65 11.97 -1.50
C VAL A 55 -1.08 10.83 -2.32
N ILE A 56 0.06 10.30 -1.87
CA ILE A 56 0.72 9.16 -2.48
C ILE A 56 0.64 7.98 -1.53
N ASP A 57 -0.14 6.98 -1.94
CA ASP A 57 -0.27 5.72 -1.24
C ASP A 57 0.88 4.77 -1.60
N ILE A 58 1.57 4.33 -0.54
CA ILE A 58 2.66 3.36 -0.59
C ILE A 58 2.33 2.28 0.43
N SER A 59 2.45 1.02 0.03
CA SER A 59 2.36 -0.11 0.95
C SER A 59 3.72 -0.79 1.03
N ALA A 60 4.01 -1.39 2.16
CA ALA A 60 5.24 -2.13 2.39
C ALA A 60 4.94 -3.45 3.09
N ASP A 61 5.66 -4.48 2.66
CA ASP A 61 5.75 -5.79 3.27
C ASP A 61 7.20 -6.30 3.18
N MET A 62 7.46 -7.51 3.63
CA MET A 62 8.79 -8.11 3.57
C MET A 62 9.34 -8.29 2.13
N ALA A 63 8.51 -8.20 1.09
CA ALA A 63 8.94 -8.26 -0.30
C ALA A 63 9.38 -6.90 -0.85
N GLY A 64 9.05 -5.78 -0.20
CA GLY A 64 9.45 -4.45 -0.63
C GLY A 64 8.38 -3.39 -0.47
N PHE A 65 8.66 -2.21 -1.03
CA PHE A 65 7.64 -1.20 -1.29
C PHE A 65 6.84 -1.52 -2.55
N THR A 66 5.53 -1.28 -2.53
CA THR A 66 4.68 -1.41 -3.72
C THR A 66 5.03 -0.42 -4.83
N ARG A 67 5.64 0.72 -4.46
CA ARG A 67 6.18 1.70 -5.42
C ARG A 67 7.70 1.70 -5.36
N LYS A 68 8.33 1.43 -6.50
CA LYS A 68 9.79 1.60 -6.69
C LYS A 68 10.20 3.04 -6.95
N GLU A 69 9.24 3.85 -7.37
CA GLU A 69 9.46 5.23 -7.77
C GLU A 69 8.30 6.13 -7.36
N VAL A 70 8.63 7.31 -6.82
CA VAL A 70 7.67 8.33 -6.40
C VAL A 70 8.08 9.65 -7.05
N ARG A 71 7.22 10.18 -7.94
CA ARG A 71 7.42 11.46 -8.62
C ARG A 71 6.59 12.54 -7.97
N VAL A 72 7.25 13.58 -7.46
CA VAL A 72 6.60 14.73 -6.81
C VAL A 72 7.19 16.04 -7.32
N LYS A 73 6.38 17.08 -7.43
CA LYS A 73 6.85 18.38 -7.92
C LYS A 73 7.55 19.15 -6.80
N ALA A 74 8.66 19.79 -7.14
CA ALA A 74 9.31 20.72 -6.24
C ALA A 74 8.40 21.95 -5.98
N GLY A 75 8.34 22.40 -4.74
CA GLY A 75 7.54 23.54 -4.29
C GLY A 75 6.08 23.21 -3.95
N GLU A 76 5.57 22.03 -4.28
CA GLU A 76 4.20 21.63 -3.96
C GLU A 76 4.15 20.69 -2.74
N PRO A 77 3.23 20.90 -1.78
CA PRO A 77 3.07 20.00 -0.64
C PRO A 77 2.54 18.64 -1.12
N VAL A 78 3.14 17.57 -0.62
CA VAL A 78 2.75 16.19 -0.89
C VAL A 78 2.61 15.43 0.41
N THR A 79 1.58 14.60 0.51
CA THR A 79 1.39 13.68 1.62
C THR A 79 1.73 12.28 1.18
N VAL A 80 2.68 11.64 1.85
CA VAL A 80 2.92 10.20 1.67
C VAL A 80 2.17 9.47 2.76
N ARG A 81 1.38 8.46 2.38
CA ARG A 81 0.72 7.52 3.28
C ARG A 81 1.35 6.14 3.09
N LEU A 82 2.07 5.70 4.11
CA LEU A 82 2.69 4.39 4.18
C LEU A 82 1.78 3.43 4.94
N THR A 83 1.49 2.27 4.37
CA THR A 83 0.73 1.19 5.04
C THR A 83 1.59 -0.05 5.15
N SER A 84 1.77 -0.56 6.37
CA SER A 84 2.35 -1.90 6.55
C SER A 84 1.28 -2.96 6.30
N LEU A 85 1.62 -3.98 5.51
CA LEU A 85 0.78 -5.17 5.32
C LEU A 85 1.19 -6.33 6.26
N ASP A 86 2.35 -6.21 6.91
CA ASP A 86 2.88 -7.23 7.81
C ASP A 86 2.20 -7.21 9.17
N ASN A 87 2.22 -8.37 9.84
CA ASN A 87 1.64 -8.55 11.16
C ASN A 87 2.66 -8.27 12.27
N SER A 88 2.21 -8.23 13.53
CA SER A 88 3.09 -7.90 14.66
C SER A 88 4.02 -9.03 15.11
N HIS A 89 3.94 -10.22 14.51
CA HIS A 89 4.62 -11.44 14.99
C HIS A 89 6.00 -11.67 14.38
N HIS A 90 6.53 -10.70 13.63
CA HIS A 90 7.90 -10.79 13.11
C HIS A 90 8.93 -10.52 14.22
N THR A 91 9.99 -11.33 14.28
CA THR A 91 11.05 -11.23 15.29
C THR A 91 12.03 -10.07 15.04
N ASP A 92 11.96 -9.44 13.88
CA ASP A 92 12.90 -8.43 13.37
C ASP A 92 12.40 -6.99 13.53
N GLY A 93 11.33 -6.75 14.31
CA GLY A 93 10.75 -5.42 14.51
C GLY A 93 9.23 -5.38 14.40
N GLY A 94 8.60 -6.56 14.37
CA GLY A 94 7.17 -6.73 14.57
C GLY A 94 6.33 -6.18 13.42
N GLY A 95 6.79 -6.29 12.17
CA GLY A 95 6.01 -5.89 10.97
C GLY A 95 5.72 -4.40 10.85
N LYS A 96 6.51 -3.56 11.53
CA LYS A 96 6.53 -2.12 11.23
C LYS A 96 7.15 -1.91 9.85
N HIS A 97 6.98 -0.75 9.24
CA HIS A 97 7.74 -0.37 8.05
C HIS A 97 8.08 1.10 8.10
N GLN A 98 9.24 1.45 7.57
CA GLN A 98 9.69 2.82 7.51
C GLN A 98 9.75 3.27 6.05
N TRP A 99 9.33 4.51 5.81
CA TRP A 99 9.62 5.25 4.59
C TRP A 99 10.37 6.51 5.02
N ALA A 100 11.66 6.53 4.78
CA ALA A 100 12.54 7.63 5.16
C ALA A 100 13.33 8.15 3.97
N VAL A 101 13.51 9.47 3.93
CA VAL A 101 14.36 10.19 2.96
C VAL A 101 15.16 11.21 3.76
N ASP A 102 16.45 10.94 3.93
CA ASP A 102 17.33 11.74 4.78
C ASP A 102 17.46 13.18 4.28
N GLU A 103 17.64 13.36 2.96
CA GLU A 103 17.84 14.68 2.34
C GLU A 103 16.61 15.58 2.42
N LEU A 104 15.43 15.00 2.64
CA LEU A 104 14.16 15.71 2.82
C LEU A 104 13.74 15.77 4.31
N GLY A 105 14.49 15.14 5.22
CA GLY A 105 14.14 15.06 6.64
C GLY A 105 12.80 14.33 6.89
N VAL A 106 12.42 13.42 5.99
CA VAL A 106 11.15 12.69 6.08
C VAL A 106 11.40 11.33 6.71
N ASN A 107 10.59 10.98 7.70
CA ASN A 107 10.63 9.69 8.36
C ASN A 107 9.19 9.31 8.76
N ILE A 108 8.64 8.29 8.11
CA ILE A 108 7.28 7.78 8.33
C ILE A 108 7.40 6.33 8.78
N ILE A 109 6.91 6.01 9.98
CA ILE A 109 6.92 4.64 10.51
C ILE A 109 5.49 4.13 10.62
N ALA A 110 5.11 3.23 9.72
CA ALA A 110 3.80 2.59 9.74
C ALA A 110 3.77 1.47 10.81
N PRO A 111 2.73 1.42 11.65
CA PRO A 111 2.53 0.31 12.57
C PRO A 111 2.08 -0.95 11.81
N PRO A 112 2.15 -2.14 12.43
CA PRO A 112 1.79 -3.40 11.77
C PRO A 112 0.32 -3.41 11.38
N LYS A 113 0.01 -3.90 10.17
CA LYS A 113 -1.34 -3.85 9.56
C LYS A 113 -2.00 -2.46 9.62
N GLY A 114 -1.22 -1.39 9.55
CA GLY A 114 -1.73 -0.04 9.75
C GLY A 114 -1.06 1.03 8.89
N PRO A 115 -1.77 2.13 8.63
CA PRO A 115 -1.25 3.28 7.90
C PRO A 115 -0.56 4.29 8.82
N ARG A 116 0.38 5.06 8.27
CA ARG A 116 0.83 6.34 8.81
C ARG A 116 1.15 7.30 7.67
N SER A 117 0.92 8.59 7.87
CA SER A 117 1.17 9.60 6.85
C SER A 117 1.98 10.78 7.38
N LYS A 118 2.66 11.46 6.46
CA LYS A 118 3.33 12.74 6.71
C LYS A 118 3.26 13.60 5.46
N THR A 119 2.95 14.87 5.65
CA THR A 119 3.01 15.89 4.60
C THR A 119 4.36 16.59 4.65
N PHE A 120 4.97 16.78 3.49
CA PHE A 120 6.19 17.56 3.32
C PHE A 120 6.15 18.27 1.96
N THR A 121 6.98 19.29 1.82
CA THR A 121 7.16 20.02 0.56
C THR A 121 8.61 19.84 0.16
N PRO A 122 8.96 19.25 -1.00
CA PRO A 122 10.33 19.20 -1.48
C PRO A 122 10.69 20.52 -2.18
N GLN A 123 11.77 21.19 -1.79
CA GLN A 123 12.12 22.52 -2.31
C GLN A 123 13.06 22.46 -3.49
N LYS A 124 13.91 21.42 -3.55
CA LYS A 124 14.92 21.27 -4.58
C LYS A 124 14.51 20.13 -5.52
N PRO A 125 14.59 20.33 -6.85
CA PRO A 125 14.48 19.23 -7.77
C PRO A 125 15.72 18.35 -7.67
N GLY A 126 15.57 17.06 -7.93
CA GLY A 126 16.61 16.08 -7.69
C GLY A 126 16.06 14.68 -7.49
N THR A 127 16.97 13.73 -7.37
CA THR A 127 16.62 12.34 -7.12
C THR A 127 17.02 11.97 -5.71
N TYR A 128 16.05 11.49 -4.93
CA TYR A 128 16.23 11.10 -3.55
C TYR A 128 16.04 9.60 -3.39
N THR A 129 16.72 8.99 -2.43
CA THR A 129 16.52 7.57 -2.12
C THR A 129 15.62 7.46 -0.90
N PHE A 130 14.56 6.66 -0.99
CA PHE A 130 13.76 6.28 0.15
C PHE A 130 14.02 4.83 0.55
N TYR A 131 13.99 4.56 1.84
CA TYR A 131 14.29 3.23 2.38
C TYR A 131 13.54 2.91 3.68
N CYS A 132 13.62 1.64 4.10
CA CYS A 132 13.20 1.16 5.41
C CYS A 132 14.42 0.66 6.20
N ASP A 133 14.59 1.13 7.45
CA ASP A 133 15.76 0.78 8.28
C ASP A 133 15.42 -0.02 9.55
N ILE A 134 14.13 -0.27 9.84
CA ILE A 134 13.71 -0.75 11.16
C ILE A 134 13.64 -2.28 11.27
N CYS A 135 13.26 -2.99 10.22
CA CYS A 135 12.94 -4.42 10.34
C CYS A 135 13.17 -5.26 9.09
N CYS A 136 13.55 -4.63 7.97
CA CYS A 136 13.56 -5.32 6.68
C CYS A 136 14.97 -5.50 6.14
N GLY A 137 15.95 -5.79 6.99
CA GLY A 137 17.36 -5.91 6.60
C GLY A 137 18.08 -4.56 6.40
N GLY A 138 17.45 -3.46 6.81
CA GLY A 138 18.05 -2.13 6.79
C GLY A 138 18.23 -1.53 5.41
N ARG A 139 18.93 -0.39 5.34
CA ARG A 139 19.27 0.33 4.09
C ARG A 139 19.98 -0.51 3.03
N ALA A 140 20.65 -1.59 3.43
CA ALA A 140 21.39 -2.47 2.53
C ALA A 140 20.48 -3.45 1.78
N ASN A 141 19.21 -3.62 2.18
CA ASN A 141 18.29 -4.50 1.48
C ASN A 141 17.81 -3.84 0.16
N PRO A 142 18.10 -4.44 -1.02
CA PRO A 142 17.74 -3.86 -2.31
C PRO A 142 16.23 -3.79 -2.57
N THR A 143 15.40 -4.60 -1.91
CA THR A 143 13.94 -4.52 -2.05
C THR A 143 13.31 -3.39 -1.22
N MET A 144 14.06 -2.89 -0.24
CA MET A 144 13.65 -1.84 0.70
C MET A 144 14.45 -0.56 0.53
N SER A 145 15.12 -0.40 -0.62
CA SER A 145 15.80 0.82 -1.04
C SER A 145 15.33 1.14 -2.46
N SER A 146 14.76 2.32 -2.65
CA SER A 146 14.10 2.71 -3.90
C SER A 146 14.27 4.21 -4.13
N ARG A 147 14.00 4.66 -5.36
CA ARG A 147 14.42 5.98 -5.84
C ARG A 147 13.21 6.86 -6.13
N ALA A 148 13.17 8.07 -5.60
CA ALA A 148 12.14 9.07 -5.85
C ALA A 148 12.73 10.28 -6.62
N PRO A 149 12.54 10.36 -7.95
CA PRO A 149 12.89 11.55 -8.70
C PRO A 149 11.83 12.63 -8.53
N THR A 150 12.28 13.83 -8.23
CA THR A 150 11.47 15.05 -8.25
C THR A 150 11.72 15.76 -9.59
N PRO A 151 10.74 15.80 -10.51
CA PRO A 151 10.89 16.55 -11.75
C PRO A 151 11.18 18.03 -11.47
N SER A 152 12.19 18.55 -12.17
CA SER A 152 12.51 19.98 -12.24
C SER A 152 11.42 20.70 -13.01
N THR A 153 10.48 21.34 -12.32
CA THR A 153 9.68 22.40 -12.95
C THR A 153 10.49 23.69 -12.95
N ALA A 154 11.44 23.77 -13.88
CA ALA A 154 11.89 25.01 -14.46
C ALA A 154 11.84 24.84 -15.99
N THR A 155 11.00 25.65 -16.64
CA THR A 155 10.84 25.82 -18.10
C THR A 155 9.77 24.97 -18.78
N SER A 156 8.52 25.45 -18.73
CA SER A 156 7.70 25.57 -19.95
C SER A 156 6.79 26.80 -19.81
N ALA A 157 7.44 27.96 -19.82
CA ALA A 157 6.83 29.27 -19.98
C ALA A 157 7.74 30.08 -20.92
N ALA A 158 7.90 29.61 -22.15
CA ALA A 158 8.60 30.35 -23.22
C ALA A 158 8.25 29.75 -24.59
N ALA A 159 7.04 30.05 -25.09
CA ALA A 159 6.75 29.91 -26.52
C ALA A 159 5.58 30.79 -26.94
N VAL A 160 5.69 32.11 -26.71
CA VAL A 160 5.20 33.13 -27.66
C VAL A 160 6.13 34.33 -27.53
N ALA A 161 7.27 34.28 -28.23
CA ALA A 161 8.01 35.49 -28.58
C ALA A 161 7.34 36.11 -29.83
N PRO A 162 7.37 37.44 -29.97
CA PRO A 162 6.53 38.19 -30.90
C PRO A 162 7.05 38.07 -32.33
N THR A 163 6.19 37.72 -33.27
CA THR A 163 6.49 37.87 -34.70
C THR A 163 6.32 39.33 -35.10
N ARG A 164 7.34 40.16 -34.82
CA ARG A 164 7.54 41.40 -35.60
C ARG A 164 7.92 41.00 -37.02
N ARG A 165 6.95 41.12 -37.91
CA ARG A 165 7.10 40.92 -39.35
C ARG A 165 7.59 42.24 -39.94
N CYS A 166 8.90 42.44 -40.06
CA CYS A 166 9.43 43.50 -40.92
C CYS A 166 9.28 43.03 -42.37
N ARG A 167 8.32 43.64 -43.09
CA ARG A 167 8.11 43.45 -44.53
C ARG A 167 8.25 44.81 -45.18
N GLY A 168 9.36 45.00 -45.92
CA GLY A 168 9.44 45.98 -47.01
C GLY A 168 9.88 47.40 -46.64
N SER A 169 10.95 47.81 -47.32
CA SER A 169 11.37 49.16 -47.71
C SER A 169 10.54 50.36 -47.21
N SER A 170 11.00 51.01 -46.15
CA SER A 170 11.23 52.46 -46.11
C SER A 170 11.93 52.82 -44.79
N SER A 171 12.71 53.89 -44.89
CA SER A 171 13.68 54.44 -43.94
C SER A 171 13.17 54.71 -42.51
N SER A 172 14.15 54.79 -41.60
CA SER A 172 14.14 55.37 -40.24
C SER A 172 13.39 54.63 -39.13
N CYS A 173 14.16 54.05 -38.20
CA CYS A 173 13.77 53.88 -36.81
C CYS A 173 14.90 54.46 -35.95
N ASP A 174 14.62 55.57 -35.26
CA ASP A 174 15.49 56.16 -34.24
C ASP A 174 15.37 55.37 -32.92
N ASP A 175 16.47 55.34 -32.16
CA ASP A 175 16.59 54.70 -30.84
C ASP A 175 15.99 55.56 -29.73
N ALA A 176 15.15 54.96 -28.89
CA ALA A 176 14.88 55.36 -27.50
C ALA A 176 14.53 54.13 -26.66
#